data_AF-A0A806JBB7-F1
#
_entry.id   AF-A0A806JBB7-F1
#
_cell.length_a   1.000
_cell.length_b   1.000
_cell.length_c   1.000
_cell.angle_alpha   90.00
_cell.angle_beta   90.00
_cell.angle_gamma   90.00
#
_symmetry.space_group_name_H-M   'P 1'
#
loop_
_entity.id
_entity.type
_entity.pdbx_description
1 polymer ?
#
loop_
_entity_poly.entity_id
_entity_poly.type
_entity_poly.pdbx_seq_one_letter_code
_entity_poly.pdbx_strand_id
1 'polypeptide(L)' 'MQCERSEFGGTTYGDAIEYLVKVMGERDLCAGQVERIREWQARTKQGFK' A
#
# COMPACT_ATOMS: atom_id res chain seq x y z
N MET A 1 10.01 -5.12 1.77
CA MET A 1 8.90 -5.64 0.95
C MET A 1 8.56 -4.58 -0.09
N GLN A 2 8.52 -4.94 -1.37
CA GLN A 2 8.25 -4.01 -2.46
C GLN A 2 6.75 -3.68 -2.51
N CYS A 3 6.37 -2.46 -2.94
CA CYS A 3 4.97 -2.17 -3.26
C CYS A 3 4.60 -2.91 -4.56
N GLU A 4 3.89 -4.02 -4.42
CA GLU A 4 3.40 -4.80 -5.56
C GLU A 4 2.23 -4.08 -6.23
N ARG A 5 2.09 -4.32 -7.53
CA ARG A 5 0.99 -3.82 -8.35
C ARG A 5 0.61 -4.93 -9.31
N SER A 6 -0.18 -5.85 -8.82
CA SER A 6 -0.62 -6.97 -9.64
C SER A 6 -1.48 -6.49 -10.80
N GLU A 7 -1.47 -7.22 -11.91
CA GLU A 7 -2.38 -6.99 -13.02
C GLU A 7 -3.67 -7.80 -12.84
N PHE A 8 -4.79 -7.27 -13.34
CA PHE A 8 -6.06 -7.99 -13.37
C PHE A 8 -6.10 -8.96 -14.54
N GLY A 9 -6.27 -10.25 -14.26
CA GLY A 9 -6.38 -11.31 -15.28
C GLY A 9 -7.70 -12.09 -15.25
N GLY A 10 -8.68 -11.63 -14.47
CA GLY A 10 -9.97 -12.30 -14.32
C GLY A 10 -10.92 -12.09 -15.49
N THR A 11 -11.90 -12.97 -15.62
CA THR A 11 -12.94 -12.88 -16.68
C THR A 11 -14.35 -12.85 -16.11
N THR A 12 -14.51 -13.03 -14.80
CA THR A 12 -15.80 -13.03 -14.11
C THR A 12 -15.88 -11.92 -13.07
N TYR A 13 -17.10 -11.61 -12.63
CA TYR A 13 -17.30 -10.72 -11.49
C TYR A 13 -16.72 -11.30 -10.19
N GLY A 14 -16.68 -12.63 -10.04
CA GLY A 14 -16.04 -13.28 -8.89
C GLY A 14 -14.54 -12.97 -8.85
N ASP A 15 -13.86 -13.13 -9.98
CA ASP A 15 -12.42 -12.82 -10.10
C ASP A 15 -12.14 -11.34 -9.79
N ALA A 16 -13.04 -10.45 -10.16
CA ALA A 16 -12.91 -9.02 -9.86
C ALA A 16 -12.99 -8.74 -8.36
N ILE A 17 -13.87 -9.42 -7.62
CA ILE A 17 -13.97 -9.28 -6.16
C ILE A 17 -12.71 -9.82 -5.48
N GLU A 18 -12.23 -11.00 -5.89
CA GLU A 18 -10.99 -11.58 -5.35
C GLU A 18 -9.78 -10.68 -5.62
N TYR A 19 -9.67 -10.18 -6.85
CA TYR A 19 -8.62 -9.25 -7.23
C TYR A 19 -8.70 -7.94 -6.45
N LEU A 20 -9.90 -7.42 -6.17
CA LEU A 20 -10.09 -6.21 -5.37
C LEU A 20 -9.51 -6.39 -3.95
N VAL A 21 -9.77 -7.53 -3.30
CA VAL A 21 -9.21 -7.85 -1.98
C VAL A 21 -7.68 -7.86 -2.04
N LYS A 22 -7.11 -8.47 -3.08
CA LYS A 22 -5.66 -8.52 -3.29
C LYS A 22 -5.04 -7.12 -3.41
N VAL A 23 -5.53 -6.29 -4.33
CA VAL A 23 -4.95 -4.95 -4.56
C VAL A 23 -5.19 -3.99 -3.40
N MET A 24 -6.24 -4.20 -2.60
CA MET A 24 -6.41 -3.48 -1.33
C MET A 24 -5.28 -3.79 -0.34
N GLY A 25 -4.89 -5.06 -0.21
CA GLY A 25 -3.74 -5.46 0.61
C GLY A 25 -2.42 -4.86 0.11
N GLU A 26 -2.19 -4.89 -1.20
CA GLU A 26 -1.01 -4.26 -1.83
C GLU A 26 -0.96 -2.75 -1.55
N ARG A 27 -2.10 -2.07 -1.70
CA ARG A 27 -2.26 -0.64 -1.41
C ARG A 27 -1.93 -0.34 0.05
N ASP A 28 -2.52 -1.07 0.98
CA ASP A 28 -2.39 -0.79 2.42
C ASP A 28 -0.94 -0.97 2.89
N LEU A 29 -0.24 -1.98 2.36
CA LEU A 29 1.19 -2.17 2.60
C LEU A 29 2.02 -0.97 2.12
N CYS A 30 1.75 -0.49 0.91
CA CYS A 30 2.48 0.63 0.34
C CYS A 30 2.16 1.95 1.05
N ALA A 31 0.89 2.20 1.36
CA ALA A 31 0.46 3.36 2.13
C ALA A 31 1.15 3.39 3.50
N GLY A 32 1.24 2.25 4.19
CA GLY A 32 1.95 2.16 5.47
C GLY A 32 3.45 2.49 5.38
N GLN A 33 4.11 2.22 4.24
CA GLN A 33 5.50 2.64 4.04
C GLN A 33 5.62 4.16 3.89
N VAL A 34 4.73 4.76 3.10
CA VAL A 34 4.69 6.22 2.91
C VAL A 34 4.40 6.94 4.22
N GLU A 35 3.45 6.44 5.01
CA GLU A 35 3.13 7.02 6.32
C GLU A 35 4.33 7.00 7.27
N ARG A 36 5.06 5.88 7.37
CA ARG A 36 6.29 5.83 8.18
C ARG A 36 7.35 6.84 7.75
N ILE A 37 7.48 7.09 6.45
CA ILE A 37 8.39 8.12 5.93
C ILE A 37 7.91 9.51 6.36
N ARG A 38 6.60 9.78 6.23
CA ARG A 38 6.00 11.06 6.65
C ARG A 38 6.19 11.31 8.15
N GLU A 39 5.93 10.30 8.97
CA GLU A 39 6.15 10.34 10.42
C GLU A 39 7.63 10.61 10.76
N TRP A 40 8.55 9.90 10.10
CA TRP A 40 9.99 10.12 10.28
C TRP A 40 10.41 11.54 9.91
N GLN A 41 9.91 12.07 8.78
CA GLN A 41 10.17 13.44 8.36
C GLN A 41 9.60 14.46 9.36
N ALA A 42 8.40 14.24 9.87
CA ALA A 42 7.79 15.10 10.87
C ALA A 42 8.62 15.14 12.16
N ARG A 43 9.06 13.98 12.66
CA ARG A 43 9.95 13.87 13.83
C ARG A 43 11.30 14.56 13.59
N THR A 44 11.88 14.38 12.41
CA THR A 44 13.20 14.96 12.08
C THR A 44 13.12 16.48 11.95
N LYS A 45 12.04 17.02 11.35
CA LYS A 45 11.80 18.47 11.24
C LYS A 45 11.56 19.15 12.59
N GLN A 46 11.01 18.43 13.57
CA GLN A 46 10.80 18.95 14.93
C GLN A 46 12.09 19.05 15.75
N GLY A 47 13.23 18.65 15.18
CA GLY A 47 14.50 18.54 15.86
C GLY A 47 14.54 17.24 16.67
N PHE A 48 15.57 16.42 16.45
CA PHE A 48 15.86 15.33 17.38
C PHE A 48 16.09 15.95 18.76
N LYS A 49 15.14 15.77 19.67
CA LYS A 49 15.31 16.05 21.09
C LYS A 49 15.74 14.79 21.80
#